data_AF-A0A355E3S5-F1
#
_entry.id   AF-A0A355E3S5-F1
#
_cell.length_a   1.000
_cell.length_b   1.000
_cell.length_c   1.000
_cell.angle_alpha   90.00
_cell.angle_beta   90.00
_cell.angle_gamma   90.00
#
_symmetry.space_group_name_H-M   'P 1'
#
loop_
_entity.id
_entity.type
_entity.pdbx_description
1 polymer ?
#
loop_
_entity_poly.entity_id
_entity_poly.type
_entity_poly.pdbx_seq_one_letter_code
_entity_poly.pdbx_strand_id
1 'polypeptide(L)'
;MVKRIWACAAALSFLTTGAGAELTLPELPSLAAVQEILAQKADEIGHVWMFIRPGSGGGSYSIEDSFLRVRLDARGRGDGEFAFSGWVDDEWFDLDSRRIFAGRKDYSLNGFGANLDLRQWGNFGKDYLLTGNIRLPDHRDFRVNVTFHYDDFRKAYDVSGDGLGVRLDAFSGWQMNGSVNLTRFPRTALAAVGAAATLVINDTRPEREPKGGAKGKQ
;
A
#
# COMPACT_ATOMS: atom_id res chain seq x y z
N MET A 1 22.85 -3.32 -14.38
CA MET A 1 22.98 -1.87 -14.08
C MET A 1 22.96 -1.72 -12.57
N VAL A 2 24.12 -1.57 -11.94
CA VAL A 2 24.31 -1.66 -10.48
C VAL A 2 24.44 -0.23 -9.94
N LYS A 3 23.48 0.25 -9.14
CA LYS A 3 23.58 1.54 -8.46
C LYS A 3 24.30 1.36 -7.13
N ARG A 4 25.42 2.08 -7.02
CA ARG A 4 26.36 2.12 -5.91
C ARG A 4 25.80 2.90 -4.73
N ILE A 5 26.19 2.44 -3.55
CA ILE A 5 26.02 3.02 -2.22
C ILE A 5 26.74 4.38 -2.19
N TRP A 6 26.05 5.43 -1.74
CA TRP A 6 26.65 6.73 -1.42
C TRP A 6 27.00 6.77 0.07
N ALA A 7 28.29 6.66 0.36
CA ALA A 7 28.88 7.12 1.61
C ALA A 7 29.03 8.64 1.54
N CYS A 8 28.43 9.37 2.47
CA CYS A 8 28.71 10.80 2.64
C CYS A 8 30.10 10.96 3.26
N ALA A 9 31.09 11.27 2.42
CA ALA A 9 32.35 11.87 2.84
C ALA A 9 32.21 13.39 2.72
N ALA A 10 31.91 14.07 3.82
CA ALA A 10 32.04 15.51 3.90
C ALA A 10 33.50 15.85 4.26
N ALA A 11 34.28 16.23 3.25
CA ALA A 11 35.61 16.79 3.43
C ALA A 11 35.47 18.24 3.93
N LEU A 12 35.86 18.48 5.19
CA LEU A 12 35.91 19.80 5.80
C LEU A 12 37.26 20.45 5.48
N SER A 13 37.26 21.54 4.71
CA SER A 13 38.44 22.36 4.46
C SER A 13 38.72 23.23 5.69
N PHE A 14 39.79 22.94 6.43
CA PHE A 14 40.26 23.79 7.53
C PHE A 14 41.30 24.81 7.03
N LEU A 15 40.95 26.09 7.11
CA LEU A 15 41.89 27.20 7.14
C LEU A 15 42.52 27.25 8.55
N THR A 16 43.85 27.20 8.56
CA THR A 16 44.72 27.40 9.72
C THR A 16 44.62 28.82 10.24
N THR A 17 44.39 29.00 11.54
CA THR A 17 45.28 29.69 12.50
C THR A 17 44.56 29.87 13.85
N GLY A 18 45.22 29.49 14.94
CA GLY A 18 44.84 29.94 16.28
C GLY A 18 44.76 28.81 17.32
N ALA A 19 45.84 28.68 18.10
CA ALA A 19 45.90 28.15 19.47
C ALA A 19 45.07 26.90 19.82
N GLY A 20 45.78 25.77 19.94
CA GLY A 20 45.50 24.75 20.96
C GLY A 20 44.05 24.30 21.13
N ALA A 21 43.34 23.97 20.04
CA ALA A 21 42.14 23.17 20.15
C ALA A 21 42.57 21.71 20.33
N GLU A 22 42.43 21.18 21.55
CA GLU A 22 42.38 19.73 21.75
C GLU A 22 41.35 19.16 20.78
N LEU A 23 41.82 18.35 19.83
CA LEU A 23 40.96 17.57 18.95
C LEU A 23 40.27 16.51 19.82
N THR A 24 39.21 16.90 20.52
CA THR A 24 38.28 15.98 21.14
C THR A 24 37.56 15.26 20.00
N LEU A 25 37.96 14.01 19.76
CA LEU A 25 37.19 13.10 18.91
C LEU A 25 35.75 13.11 19.43
N PRO A 26 34.74 13.26 18.55
CA PRO A 26 33.36 13.15 18.98
C PRO A 26 33.18 11.80 19.67
N GLU A 27 32.62 11.80 20.88
CA GLU A 27 32.30 10.57 21.58
C GLU A 27 31.42 9.72 20.67
N LEU A 28 31.92 8.54 20.30
CA LEU A 28 31.11 7.58 19.57
C LEU A 28 29.93 7.21 20.47
N PRO A 29 28.71 7.14 19.91
CA PRO A 29 27.55 6.72 20.69
C PRO A 29 27.84 5.38 21.34
N SER A 30 27.48 5.25 22.61
CA SER A 30 27.65 3.99 23.34
C SER A 30 26.89 2.86 22.61
N LEU A 31 27.36 1.63 22.75
CA LEU A 31 26.66 0.47 22.18
C LEU A 31 25.19 0.40 22.64
N ALA A 32 24.92 0.80 23.88
CA ALA A 32 23.57 0.92 24.43
C ALA A 32 22.73 1.97 23.68
N ALA A 33 23.29 3.16 23.40
CA ALA A 33 22.60 4.19 22.61
C ALA A 33 22.34 3.74 21.17
N VAL A 34 23.29 3.02 20.55
CA VAL A 34 23.11 2.44 19.22
C VAL A 34 22.00 1.37 19.24
N GLN A 35 21.96 0.50 20.25
CA GLN A 35 20.94 -0.53 20.41
C GLN A 35 19.55 0.08 20.65
N GLU A 36 19.45 1.15 21.43
CA GLU A 36 18.19 1.86 21.69
C GLU A 36 17.66 2.53 20.41
N ILE A 37 18.51 3.18 19.63
CA ILE A 37 18.14 3.74 18.31
C ILE A 37 17.71 2.64 17.35
N LEU A 38 18.40 1.50 17.34
CA LEU A 38 18.05 0.36 16.48
C LEU A 38 16.72 -0.27 16.89
N ALA A 39 16.43 -0.38 18.19
CA ALA A 39 15.15 -0.87 18.70
C ALA A 39 14.01 0.07 18.31
N GLN A 40 14.17 1.38 18.52
CA GLN A 40 13.18 2.39 18.10
C GLN A 40 12.93 2.34 16.59
N LYS A 41 13.99 2.21 15.77
CA LYS A 41 13.83 2.08 14.30
C LYS A 41 13.23 0.76 13.85
N ALA A 42 13.40 -0.32 14.61
CA ALA A 42 12.76 -1.59 14.34
C ALA A 42 11.24 -1.50 14.59
N ASP A 43 10.82 -0.77 15.64
CA ASP A 43 9.41 -0.53 15.93
C ASP A 43 8.71 0.33 14.87
N GLU A 44 9.45 1.12 14.09
CA GLU A 44 8.90 1.90 12.98
C GLU A 44 8.56 1.05 11.75
N ILE A 45 9.25 -0.08 11.54
CA ILE A 45 9.10 -0.92 10.34
C ILE A 45 8.22 -2.13 10.68
N GLY A 46 6.96 -2.05 10.29
CA GLY A 46 6.03 -3.16 10.29
C GLY A 46 6.25 -4.09 9.10
N HIS A 47 5.90 -5.36 9.29
CA HIS A 47 5.72 -6.31 8.19
C HIS A 47 4.24 -6.38 7.83
N VAL A 48 3.96 -6.29 6.52
CA VAL A 48 2.60 -6.46 5.99
C VAL A 48 2.44 -7.91 5.56
N TRP A 49 1.45 -8.61 6.08
CA TRP A 49 0.98 -9.94 5.67
C TRP A 49 -0.53 -9.91 5.49
N MET A 50 -0.97 -9.16 4.47
CA MET A 50 -2.38 -8.94 4.20
C MET A 50 -2.91 -9.97 3.19
N PHE A 51 -3.97 -10.68 3.55
CA PHE A 51 -4.65 -11.63 2.68
C PHE A 51 -5.90 -10.99 2.06
N ILE A 52 -6.09 -11.17 0.75
CA ILE A 52 -7.28 -10.74 0.00
C ILE A 52 -7.96 -11.99 -0.57
N ARG A 53 -8.96 -12.49 0.15
CA ARG A 53 -9.61 -13.79 -0.13
C ARG A 53 -11.04 -13.57 -0.64
N PRO A 54 -11.56 -14.41 -1.55
CA PRO A 54 -12.99 -14.39 -1.87
C PRO A 54 -13.84 -14.62 -0.61
N GLY A 55 -14.87 -13.80 -0.43
CA GLY A 55 -15.82 -13.92 0.68
C GLY A 55 -16.97 -14.89 0.42
N SER A 56 -17.86 -15.03 1.40
CA SER A 56 -19.09 -15.85 1.34
C SER A 56 -20.19 -15.15 0.52
N GLY A 57 -19.95 -15.01 -0.78
CA GLY A 57 -20.91 -14.41 -1.71
C GLY A 57 -20.26 -14.11 -3.05
N GLY A 58 -20.99 -14.32 -4.16
CA GLY A 58 -20.48 -14.02 -5.50
C GLY A 58 -20.08 -12.55 -5.62
N GLY A 59 -18.77 -12.29 -5.81
CA GLY A 59 -18.25 -10.92 -5.95
C GLY A 59 -17.93 -10.22 -4.63
N SER A 60 -17.70 -10.95 -3.54
CA SER A 60 -17.21 -10.40 -2.26
C SER A 60 -15.76 -10.81 -1.98
N TYR A 61 -15.06 -10.02 -1.17
CA TYR A 61 -13.72 -10.31 -0.66
C TYR A 61 -13.61 -10.00 0.83
N SER A 62 -12.74 -10.73 1.53
CA SER A 62 -12.23 -10.41 2.85
C SER A 62 -10.78 -9.97 2.71
N ILE A 63 -10.42 -8.85 3.34
CA ILE A 63 -9.09 -8.25 3.34
C ILE A 63 -8.62 -8.22 4.79
N GLU A 64 -7.56 -8.96 5.13
CA GLU A 64 -7.14 -9.11 6.52
C GLU A 64 -5.61 -9.09 6.69
N ASP A 65 -5.13 -8.26 7.60
CA ASP A 65 -3.80 -8.33 8.18
C ASP A 65 -3.94 -8.33 9.72
N SER A 66 -3.79 -9.50 10.34
CA SER A 66 -4.02 -9.64 11.78
C SER A 66 -2.95 -8.96 12.64
N PHE A 67 -1.73 -8.77 12.12
CA PHE A 67 -0.63 -8.10 12.85
C PHE A 67 -0.79 -6.59 12.83
N LEU A 68 -1.17 -6.04 11.67
CA LEU A 68 -1.46 -4.63 11.52
C LEU A 68 -2.90 -4.27 11.89
N ARG A 69 -3.69 -5.24 12.39
CA ARG A 69 -5.09 -5.11 12.83
C ARG A 69 -5.98 -4.47 11.77
N VAL A 70 -5.82 -4.86 10.51
CA VAL A 70 -6.68 -4.43 9.40
C VAL A 70 -7.63 -5.57 9.06
N ARG A 71 -8.93 -5.30 9.06
CA ARG A 71 -9.95 -6.26 8.61
C ARG A 71 -11.06 -5.54 7.88
N LEU A 72 -11.16 -5.72 6.56
CA LEU A 72 -12.21 -5.17 5.72
C LEU A 72 -12.96 -6.27 4.98
N ASP A 73 -14.25 -6.07 4.79
CA ASP A 73 -15.07 -6.82 3.86
C ASP A 73 -15.36 -5.93 2.64
N ALA A 74 -15.10 -6.46 1.45
CA ALA A 74 -15.46 -5.84 0.18
C ALA A 74 -16.70 -6.53 -0.39
N ARG A 75 -17.77 -5.78 -0.60
CA ARG A 75 -19.01 -6.27 -1.21
C ARG A 75 -19.18 -5.67 -2.59
N GLY A 76 -19.20 -6.50 -3.62
CA GLY A 76 -19.45 -6.06 -4.99
C GLY A 76 -20.84 -5.43 -5.14
N ARG A 77 -20.90 -4.32 -5.88
CA ARG A 77 -22.14 -3.56 -6.19
C ARG A 77 -22.60 -3.69 -7.64
N GLY A 78 -21.80 -4.32 -8.51
CA GLY A 78 -22.01 -4.37 -9.96
C GLY A 78 -20.89 -3.61 -10.69
N ASP A 79 -20.68 -3.90 -11.97
CA ASP A 79 -19.74 -3.18 -12.85
C ASP A 79 -18.29 -3.01 -12.32
N GLY A 80 -17.84 -3.93 -11.47
CA GLY A 80 -16.51 -3.88 -10.85
C GLY A 80 -16.39 -2.92 -9.67
N GLU A 81 -17.49 -2.34 -9.21
CA GLU A 81 -17.57 -1.47 -8.04
C GLU A 81 -17.75 -2.27 -6.73
N PHE A 82 -17.25 -1.72 -5.63
CA PHE A 82 -17.23 -2.36 -4.32
C PHE A 82 -17.56 -1.35 -3.22
N ALA A 83 -18.30 -1.81 -2.22
CA ALA A 83 -18.34 -1.20 -0.90
C ALA A 83 -17.34 -1.92 0.00
N PHE A 84 -16.49 -1.18 0.68
CA PHE A 84 -15.57 -1.69 1.67
C PHE A 84 -16.01 -1.23 3.05
N SER A 85 -16.04 -2.14 4.01
CA SER A 85 -16.39 -1.82 5.40
C SER A 85 -15.64 -2.73 6.35
N GLY A 86 -15.20 -2.20 7.49
CA GLY A 86 -14.58 -3.01 8.50
C GLY A 86 -13.86 -2.18 9.55
N TRP A 87 -12.76 -2.72 10.07
CA TRP A 87 -12.03 -2.14 11.18
C TRP A 87 -10.55 -2.01 10.82
N VAL A 88 -9.99 -0.87 11.19
CA VAL A 88 -8.55 -0.61 11.18
C VAL A 88 -8.17 -0.26 12.61
N ASP A 89 -7.40 -1.13 13.25
CA ASP A 89 -7.20 -1.10 14.69
C ASP A 89 -8.55 -1.23 15.42
N ASP A 90 -8.94 -0.21 16.20
CA ASP A 90 -10.22 -0.14 16.90
C ASP A 90 -11.18 0.90 16.28
N GLU A 91 -10.88 1.38 15.07
CA GLU A 91 -11.68 2.37 14.35
C GLU A 91 -12.43 1.75 13.18
N TRP A 92 -13.70 2.13 13.04
CA TRP A 92 -14.51 1.73 11.90
C TRP A 92 -13.97 2.40 10.63
N PHE A 93 -13.88 1.66 9.53
CA PHE A 93 -13.44 2.15 8.23
C PHE A 93 -14.48 1.79 7.17
N ASP A 94 -14.89 2.77 6.37
CA ASP A 94 -15.77 2.57 5.22
C ASP A 94 -15.26 3.31 3.98
N LEU A 95 -15.36 2.66 2.82
CA LEU A 95 -14.89 3.21 1.56
C LEU A 95 -15.75 2.66 0.44
N ASP A 96 -16.23 3.51 -0.46
CA ASP A 96 -16.98 3.10 -1.63
C ASP A 96 -16.13 3.37 -2.87
N SER A 97 -15.97 2.35 -3.72
CA SER A 97 -15.43 2.55 -5.07
C SER A 97 -16.54 2.84 -6.06
N ARG A 98 -16.24 3.73 -7.01
CA ARG A 98 -17.06 4.01 -8.18
C ARG A 98 -16.18 4.12 -9.41
N ARG A 99 -16.64 3.59 -10.53
CA ARG A 99 -15.90 3.71 -11.80
C ARG A 99 -16.04 5.15 -12.32
N ILE A 100 -14.91 5.78 -12.69
CA ILE A 100 -14.90 7.17 -13.16
C ILE A 100 -15.31 7.25 -14.64
N PHE A 101 -14.85 6.30 -15.46
CA PHE A 101 -15.14 6.26 -16.91
C PHE A 101 -15.53 4.86 -17.37
N ALA A 102 -16.64 4.74 -18.11
CA ALA A 102 -17.24 3.47 -18.53
C ALA A 102 -16.39 2.59 -19.49
N GLY A 103 -15.20 3.03 -19.90
CA GLY A 103 -14.27 2.26 -20.74
C GLY A 103 -12.84 2.21 -20.22
N ARG A 104 -12.60 2.73 -19.00
CA ARG A 104 -11.28 2.70 -18.35
C ARG A 104 -11.41 2.05 -16.99
N LYS A 105 -10.34 1.39 -16.57
CA LYS A 105 -10.18 0.76 -15.25
C LYS A 105 -9.74 1.81 -14.21
N ASP A 106 -10.47 2.92 -14.21
CA ASP A 106 -10.24 4.06 -13.34
C ASP A 106 -11.37 4.14 -12.31
N TYR A 107 -11.00 4.24 -11.04
CA TYR A 107 -11.94 4.22 -9.92
C TYR A 107 -11.68 5.37 -8.97
N SER A 108 -12.74 6.01 -8.51
CA SER A 108 -12.69 6.87 -7.33
C SER A 108 -13.02 6.02 -6.11
N LEU A 109 -12.27 6.14 -5.02
CA LEU A 109 -12.56 5.55 -3.74
C LEU A 109 -12.83 6.67 -2.72
N ASN A 110 -14.05 6.72 -2.21
CA ASN A 110 -14.53 7.79 -1.32
C ASN A 110 -15.24 7.22 -0.09
N GLY A 111 -15.00 7.79 1.08
CA GLY A 111 -15.54 7.30 2.35
C GLY A 111 -14.51 7.45 3.48
N PHE A 112 -14.95 7.48 4.74
CA PHE A 112 -14.07 7.64 5.91
C PHE A 112 -13.00 8.75 5.78
N GLY A 113 -13.36 9.92 5.22
CA GLY A 113 -12.41 11.01 5.01
C GLY A 113 -11.34 10.76 3.95
N ALA A 114 -11.41 9.64 3.22
CA ALA A 114 -10.62 9.36 2.03
C ALA A 114 -11.29 9.93 0.77
N ASN A 115 -10.46 10.51 -0.09
CA ASN A 115 -10.79 10.90 -1.46
C ASN A 115 -9.59 10.50 -2.33
N LEU A 116 -9.72 9.35 -2.98
CA LEU A 116 -8.65 8.69 -3.72
C LEU A 116 -9.09 8.38 -5.15
N ASP A 117 -8.14 8.50 -6.08
CA ASP A 117 -8.26 8.07 -7.46
C ASP A 117 -7.27 6.93 -7.71
N LEU A 118 -7.79 5.77 -8.12
CA LEU A 118 -7.02 4.69 -8.70
C LEU A 118 -7.12 4.80 -10.23
N ARG A 119 -6.00 5.06 -10.90
CA ARG A 119 -5.95 5.21 -12.36
C ARG A 119 -5.03 4.19 -12.97
N GLN A 120 -5.48 3.57 -14.04
CA GLN A 120 -4.61 2.75 -14.87
C GLN A 120 -3.63 3.65 -15.61
N TRP A 121 -2.34 3.29 -15.61
CA TRP A 121 -1.30 4.04 -16.30
C TRP A 121 -0.27 3.09 -16.94
N GLY A 122 0.65 3.64 -17.73
CA GLY A 122 1.71 2.87 -18.38
C GLY A 122 1.34 2.24 -19.73
N ASN A 123 2.36 1.72 -20.42
CA ASN A 123 2.33 1.45 -21.86
C ASN A 123 1.52 0.20 -22.28
N PHE A 124 1.01 -0.57 -21.32
CA PHE A 124 0.28 -1.81 -21.58
C PHE A 124 -1.02 -1.96 -20.76
N GLY A 125 -1.46 -0.89 -20.08
CA GLY A 125 -2.69 -0.91 -19.29
C GLY A 125 -2.70 -2.00 -18.21
N LYS A 126 -1.55 -2.22 -17.56
CA LYS A 126 -1.44 -3.13 -16.43
C LYS A 126 -0.99 -2.43 -15.15
N ASP A 127 -0.32 -1.27 -15.24
CA ASP A 127 0.11 -0.56 -14.04
C ASP A 127 -1.02 0.33 -13.52
N TYR A 128 -1.05 0.55 -12.20
CA TYR A 128 -2.02 1.45 -11.56
C TYR A 128 -1.32 2.46 -10.66
N LEU A 129 -1.93 3.64 -10.53
CA LEU A 129 -1.50 4.71 -9.66
C LEU A 129 -2.68 5.09 -8.76
N LEU A 130 -2.51 4.90 -7.45
CA LEU A 130 -3.43 5.33 -6.43
C LEU A 130 -2.94 6.66 -5.85
N THR A 131 -3.73 7.71 -6.01
CA THR A 131 -3.40 9.06 -5.54
C THR A 131 -4.56 9.70 -4.84
N GLY A 132 -4.29 10.60 -3.89
CA GLY A 132 -5.32 11.39 -3.24
C GLY A 132 -4.97 11.66 -1.78
N ASN A 133 -5.97 11.87 -0.94
CA ASN A 133 -5.76 12.13 0.48
C ASN A 133 -6.69 11.29 1.35
N ILE A 134 -6.25 11.02 2.58
CA ILE A 134 -7.02 10.39 3.64
C ILE A 134 -6.91 11.27 4.88
N ARG A 135 -8.06 11.67 5.44
CA ARG A 135 -8.12 12.30 6.76
C ARG A 135 -7.82 11.25 7.83
N LEU A 136 -6.77 11.46 8.61
CA LEU A 136 -6.43 10.63 9.75
C LEU A 136 -7.29 10.98 10.98
N PRO A 137 -7.32 10.10 12.00
CA PRO A 137 -8.14 10.32 13.21
C PRO A 137 -7.75 11.57 14.00
N ASP A 138 -6.48 11.96 13.92
CA ASP A 138 -5.95 13.20 14.49
C ASP A 138 -6.21 14.45 13.61
N HIS A 139 -7.12 14.32 12.64
CA HIS A 139 -7.54 15.34 11.67
C HIS A 139 -6.48 15.83 10.69
N ARG A 140 -5.29 15.20 10.65
CA ARG A 140 -4.29 15.50 9.63
C ARG A 140 -4.66 14.84 8.30
N ASP A 141 -4.31 15.49 7.20
CA ASP A 141 -4.43 14.89 5.88
C ASP A 141 -3.16 14.12 5.54
N PHE A 142 -3.32 12.86 5.17
CA PHE A 142 -2.26 12.03 4.63
C PHE A 142 -2.39 11.91 3.12
N ARG A 143 -1.34 12.31 2.40
CA ARG A 143 -1.32 12.20 0.94
C ARG A 143 -0.92 10.78 0.53
N VAL A 144 -1.81 10.10 -0.18
CA VAL A 144 -1.54 8.81 -0.79
C VAL A 144 -0.94 9.02 -2.18
N ASN A 145 0.16 8.33 -2.45
CA ASN A 145 0.79 8.23 -3.77
C ASN A 145 1.47 6.86 -3.86
N VAL A 146 0.72 5.88 -4.37
CA VAL A 146 1.13 4.47 -4.40
C VAL A 146 1.03 3.96 -5.83
N THR A 147 2.10 3.34 -6.32
CA THR A 147 2.11 2.68 -7.62
C THR A 147 1.95 1.18 -7.46
N PHE A 148 1.17 0.57 -8.34
CA PHE A 148 1.09 -0.86 -8.55
C PHE A 148 1.75 -1.14 -9.90
N HIS A 149 2.99 -1.61 -9.88
CA HIS A 149 3.72 -1.94 -11.11
C HIS A 149 3.65 -3.44 -11.37
N TYR A 150 3.19 -3.83 -12.55
CA TYR A 150 3.03 -5.24 -12.88
C TYR A 150 4.34 -5.87 -13.36
N ASP A 151 4.82 -6.87 -12.61
CA ASP A 151 5.95 -7.71 -12.97
C ASP A 151 5.45 -8.91 -13.80
N ASP A 152 5.65 -8.82 -15.11
CA ASP A 152 5.23 -9.86 -16.06
C ASP A 152 5.98 -11.20 -15.87
N PHE A 153 7.18 -11.20 -15.28
CA PHE A 153 7.95 -12.41 -15.01
C PHE A 153 7.39 -13.15 -13.81
N ARG A 154 7.05 -12.41 -12.74
CA ARG A 154 6.51 -12.99 -11.50
C ARG A 154 5.00 -13.13 -11.49
N LYS A 155 4.30 -12.55 -12.46
CA LYS A 155 2.83 -12.46 -12.51
C LYS A 155 2.28 -11.87 -11.21
N ALA A 156 2.92 -10.80 -10.75
CA ALA A 156 2.65 -10.13 -9.48
C ALA A 156 2.74 -8.61 -9.67
N TYR A 157 2.26 -7.85 -8.69
CA TYR A 157 2.45 -6.40 -8.63
C TYR A 157 3.45 -6.05 -7.55
N ASP A 158 4.47 -5.27 -7.89
CA ASP A 158 5.27 -4.56 -6.91
C ASP A 158 4.51 -3.27 -6.55
N VAL A 159 4.09 -3.15 -5.29
CA VAL A 159 3.28 -2.03 -4.76
C VAL A 159 4.16 -1.16 -3.88
N SER A 160 4.33 0.10 -4.27
CA SER A 160 5.30 0.99 -3.62
C SER A 160 4.78 2.40 -3.44
N GLY A 161 5.19 3.02 -2.34
CA GLY A 161 4.91 4.41 -1.97
C GLY A 161 5.93 4.88 -0.92
N ASP A 162 5.83 6.12 -0.46
CA ASP A 162 6.70 6.59 0.62
C ASP A 162 6.40 5.84 1.92
N GLY A 163 7.37 5.05 2.41
CA GLY A 163 7.18 4.17 3.56
C GLY A 163 6.40 2.89 3.29
N LEU A 164 6.10 2.53 2.03
CA LEU A 164 5.43 1.27 1.67
C LEU A 164 6.22 0.52 0.59
N GLY A 165 6.52 -0.75 0.84
CA GLY A 165 7.16 -1.64 -0.13
C GLY A 165 6.66 -3.06 0.03
N VAL A 166 5.62 -3.41 -0.73
CA VAL A 166 4.97 -4.73 -0.65
C VAL A 166 4.77 -5.33 -2.02
N ARG A 167 4.65 -6.65 -2.10
CA ARG A 167 4.30 -7.38 -3.31
C ARG A 167 2.90 -7.92 -3.18
N LEU A 168 2.08 -7.69 -4.20
CA LEU A 168 0.78 -8.30 -4.38
C LEU A 168 0.90 -9.47 -5.36
N ASP A 169 0.81 -10.70 -4.87
CA ASP A 169 0.90 -11.92 -5.69
C ASP A 169 -0.33 -12.83 -5.53
N ALA A 170 -0.50 -13.75 -6.48
CA ALA A 170 -1.66 -14.65 -6.55
C ALA A 170 -1.34 -16.12 -6.21
N PHE A 171 -0.15 -16.42 -5.65
CA PHE A 171 0.41 -17.78 -5.66
C PHE A 171 -0.46 -18.82 -4.92
N SER A 172 -1.13 -18.44 -3.84
CA SER A 172 -2.01 -19.32 -3.04
C SER A 172 -3.36 -18.68 -2.69
N GLY A 173 -3.73 -17.66 -3.47
CA GLY A 173 -4.66 -16.62 -3.06
C GLY A 173 -3.96 -15.27 -3.18
N TRP A 174 -4.74 -14.19 -3.31
CA TRP A 174 -4.13 -12.87 -3.40
C TRP A 174 -3.62 -12.45 -2.03
N GLN A 175 -2.35 -12.07 -1.97
CA GLN A 175 -1.69 -11.66 -0.74
C GLN A 175 -0.80 -10.45 -1.02
N MET A 176 -0.76 -9.51 -0.08
CA MET A 176 0.22 -8.43 -0.04
C MET A 176 1.24 -8.72 1.05
N ASN A 177 2.51 -8.87 0.67
CA ASN A 177 3.60 -9.18 1.58
C ASN A 177 4.77 -8.21 1.41
N GLY A 178 5.26 -7.64 2.51
CA GLY A 178 6.48 -6.84 2.49
C GLY A 178 6.67 -6.01 3.75
N SER A 179 7.14 -4.77 3.58
CA SER A 179 7.40 -3.85 4.68
C SER A 179 6.61 -2.55 4.56
N VAL A 180 6.30 -1.97 5.71
CA VAL A 180 5.67 -0.67 5.85
C VAL A 180 6.33 0.09 7.00
N ASN A 181 6.65 1.36 6.80
CA ASN A 181 7.03 2.23 7.91
C ASN A 181 5.77 2.94 8.42
N LEU A 182 5.27 2.52 9.58
CA LEU A 182 3.97 2.99 10.10
C LEU A 182 3.98 4.46 10.55
N THR A 183 5.17 5.05 10.76
CA THR A 183 5.29 6.49 11.04
C THR A 183 5.07 7.34 9.80
N ARG A 184 5.40 6.79 8.62
CA ARG A 184 5.27 7.45 7.32
C ARG A 184 4.04 7.00 6.54
N PHE A 185 3.55 5.80 6.81
CA PHE A 185 2.44 5.19 6.09
C PHE A 185 1.45 4.58 7.09
N PRO A 186 0.41 5.34 7.48
CA PRO A 186 -0.49 4.93 8.54
C PRO A 186 -1.35 3.73 8.14
N ARG A 187 -1.82 2.96 9.13
CA ARG A 187 -2.66 1.77 8.90
C ARG A 187 -3.92 2.06 8.09
N THR A 188 -4.56 3.22 8.29
CA THR A 188 -5.73 3.67 7.52
C THR A 188 -5.40 3.80 6.02
N ALA A 189 -4.20 4.29 5.70
CA ALA A 189 -3.74 4.34 4.31
C ALA A 189 -3.46 2.93 3.76
N LEU A 190 -2.88 2.04 4.58
CA LEU A 190 -2.67 0.64 4.19
C LEU A 190 -3.99 -0.09 3.91
N ALA A 191 -5.02 0.15 4.71
CA ALA A 191 -6.36 -0.38 4.49
C ALA A 191 -6.95 0.11 3.16
N ALA A 192 -6.79 1.39 2.83
CA ALA A 192 -7.19 1.93 1.53
C ALA A 192 -6.40 1.33 0.36
N VAL A 193 -5.10 1.04 0.53
CA VAL A 193 -4.30 0.32 -0.47
C VAL A 193 -4.84 -1.11 -0.65
N GLY A 194 -5.22 -1.81 0.42
CA GLY A 194 -5.86 -3.12 0.34
C GLY A 194 -7.20 -3.11 -0.43
N ALA A 195 -8.01 -2.06 -0.22
CA ALA A 195 -9.22 -1.84 -1.00
C ALA A 195 -8.91 -1.60 -2.49
N ALA A 196 -7.92 -0.76 -2.80
CA ALA A 196 -7.47 -0.53 -4.18
C ALA A 196 -6.89 -1.80 -4.83
N ALA A 197 -6.12 -2.60 -4.08
CA ALA A 197 -5.60 -3.89 -4.54
C ALA A 197 -6.74 -4.83 -4.94
N THR A 198 -7.86 -4.83 -4.20
CA THR A 198 -9.05 -5.61 -4.56
C THR A 198 -9.62 -5.23 -5.93
N LEU A 199 -9.61 -3.93 -6.28
CA LEU A 199 -10.01 -3.46 -7.61
C LEU A 199 -9.04 -3.95 -8.70
N VAL A 200 -7.73 -3.81 -8.47
CA VAL A 200 -6.68 -4.31 -9.37
C VAL A 200 -6.81 -5.82 -9.59
N ILE A 201 -7.06 -6.58 -8.53
CA ILE A 201 -7.31 -8.03 -8.59
C ILE A 201 -8.56 -8.32 -9.42
N ASN A 202 -9.65 -7.61 -9.18
CA ASN A 202 -10.89 -7.81 -9.91
C ASN A 202 -10.70 -7.57 -11.42
N ASP A 203 -9.92 -6.55 -11.77
CA ASP A 203 -9.62 -6.17 -13.15
C ASP A 203 -8.64 -7.10 -13.89
N THR A 204 -7.86 -7.90 -13.15
CA THR A 204 -6.92 -8.87 -13.74
C THR A 204 -7.53 -10.24 -13.99
N ARG A 205 -8.72 -10.51 -13.42
CA ARG A 205 -9.43 -11.76 -13.70
C ARG A 205 -9.97 -11.74 -15.13
N PRO A 206 -9.85 -12.84 -15.89
CA PRO A 206 -10.54 -12.94 -17.18
C PRO A 206 -12.04 -12.74 -16.94
N GLU A 207 -12.69 -11.93 -17.79
CA GLU A 207 -14.13 -11.72 -17.75
C GLU A 207 -14.81 -13.08 -17.68
N ARG A 208 -15.53 -13.34 -16.58
CA ARG A 208 -16.31 -14.56 -16.48
C ARG A 208 -17.39 -14.44 -17.55
N GLU A 209 -17.32 -15.28 -18.59
CA GLU A 209 -18.39 -15.36 -19.57
C GLU A 209 -19.73 -15.45 -18.83
N PRO A 210 -20.73 -14.64 -19.22
CA PRO A 210 -22.05 -14.76 -18.64
C PRO A 210 -22.51 -16.21 -18.86
N LYS A 211 -22.75 -16.93 -17.76
CA LYS A 211 -23.27 -18.30 -17.82
C LYS A 211 -24.48 -18.28 -18.74
N GLY A 212 -24.32 -18.93 -19.90
CA GLY A 212 -25.30 -18.96 -20.98
C GLY A 212 -26.69 -19.19 -20.40
N GLY A 213 -27.62 -18.31 -20.77
CA GLY A 213 -28.99 -18.33 -20.33
C GLY A 213 -29.58 -19.73 -20.37
N ALA A 214 -30.37 -20.04 -19.35
CA ALA A 214 -31.24 -21.19 -19.35
C ALA A 214 -32.02 -21.20 -20.67
N LYS A 215 -31.63 -22.07 -21.61
CA LYS A 215 -32.45 -22.39 -22.77
C LYS A 215 -33.74 -22.98 -22.22
N GLY A 216 -34.80 -22.18 -22.23
CA GLY A 216 -36.16 -22.66 -22.06
C GLY A 216 -36.39 -23.76 -23.08
N LYS A 217 -36.65 -24.97 -22.59
CA LYS A 217 -37.23 -26.03 -23.42
C LYS A 217 -38.66 -25.61 -23.69
N GLN A 218 -38.97 -25.33 -24.96
CA GLN A 218 -40.32 -25.45 -25.50
C GLN A 218 -40.65 -26.93 -25.68
#